data_AF-A0A1W9S9A5-F1
#
_entry.id   AF-A0A1W9S9A5-F1
#
_cell.length_a   1.000
_cell.length_b   1.000
_cell.length_c   1.000
_cell.angle_alpha   90.00
_cell.angle_beta   90.00
_cell.angle_gamma   90.00
#
_symmetry.space_group_name_H-M   'P 1'
#
loop_
_entity.id
_entity.type
_entity.pdbx_description
1 polymer ?
#
loop_
_entity_poly.entity_id
_entity_poly.type
_entity_poly.pdbx_seq_one_letter_code
_entity_poly.pdbx_strand_id
1 'polypeptide(L)'
;MKPLDKILRNSLESTIKKARVIAEAAAKAALDQLGVGESKPFDYLSEDERNLRRRLRVHARQLGDERDDSGRQSLEILVEEVAYEHWHQMLFAR
;
A
#
# COMPACT_ATOMS: atom_id res chain seq x y z
N MET A 1 32.43 3.70 6.24
CA MET A 1 31.55 2.59 5.81
C MET A 1 32.04 2.13 4.44
N LYS A 2 32.45 0.87 4.27
CA LYS A 2 32.93 0.36 2.98
C LYS A 2 31.74 -0.10 2.13
N PRO A 3 31.59 0.34 0.87
CA PRO A 3 30.47 -0.08 0.03
C PRO A 3 30.57 -1.58 -0.26
N LEU A 4 29.40 -2.22 -0.40
CA LEU A 4 29.28 -3.62 -0.86
C LEU A 4 29.97 -3.80 -2.21
N ASP A 5 30.43 -5.02 -2.51
CA ASP A 5 30.92 -5.36 -3.86
C ASP A 5 29.83 -5.14 -4.93
N LYS A 6 30.22 -4.83 -6.17
CA LYS A 6 29.29 -4.56 -7.29
C LYS A 6 28.26 -5.67 -7.46
N ILE A 7 28.66 -6.93 -7.35
CA ILE A 7 27.75 -8.08 -7.50
C ILE A 7 26.66 -8.05 -6.42
N LEU A 8 27.06 -7.78 -5.17
CA LEU A 8 26.14 -7.71 -4.04
C LEU A 8 25.20 -6.50 -4.14
N ARG A 9 25.69 -5.35 -4.60
CA ARG A 9 24.84 -4.17 -4.84
C ARG A 9 23.77 -4.45 -5.91
N ASN A 10 24.15 -5.08 -7.01
CA ASN A 10 23.22 -5.44 -8.08
C ASN A 10 22.18 -6.46 -7.61
N SER A 11 22.60 -7.46 -6.83
CA SER A 11 21.69 -8.45 -6.25
C SER A 11 20.71 -7.80 -5.28
N LEU A 12 21.19 -6.92 -4.41
CA LEU A 12 20.37 -6.15 -3.48
C LEU A 12 19.34 -5.29 -4.23
N GLU A 13 19.77 -4.52 -5.23
CA GLU A 13 18.90 -3.69 -6.06
C GLU A 13 17.79 -4.50 -6.74
N SER A 14 18.15 -5.61 -7.39
CA SER A 14 17.19 -6.51 -8.04
C SER A 14 16.19 -7.10 -7.04
N THR A 15 16.65 -7.47 -5.86
CA THR A 15 15.81 -8.08 -4.81
C THR A 15 14.84 -7.05 -4.24
N ILE A 16 15.33 -5.85 -3.96
CA ILE A 16 14.55 -4.69 -3.53
C ILE A 16 13.43 -4.37 -4.53
N LYS A 17 13.75 -4.29 -5.83
CA LYS A 17 12.76 -4.04 -6.88
C LYS A 17 11.65 -5.10 -6.90
N LYS A 18 12.01 -6.38 -6.76
CA LYS A 18 11.03 -7.47 -6.69
C LYS A 18 10.16 -7.38 -5.44
N ALA A 19 10.76 -7.10 -4.29
CA ALA A 19 10.03 -6.95 -3.03
C ALA A 19 9.01 -5.80 -3.10
N ARG A 20 9.39 -4.65 -3.69
CA ARG A 20 8.50 -3.52 -3.92
C ARG A 20 7.25 -3.92 -4.71
N VAL A 21 7.43 -4.58 -5.86
CA VAL A 21 6.31 -5.01 -6.72
C VAL A 21 5.36 -5.97 -5.97
N ILE A 22 5.91 -6.89 -5.19
CA ILE A 22 5.11 -7.83 -4.38
C ILE A 22 4.34 -7.07 -3.28
N ALA A 23 4.99 -6.11 -2.62
CA ALA A 23 4.37 -5.31 -1.56
C ALA A 23 3.24 -4.43 -2.11
N GLU A 24 3.44 -3.76 -3.26
CA GLU A 24 2.40 -2.97 -3.93
C GLU A 24 1.20 -3.82 -4.33
N ALA A 25 1.44 -5.00 -4.90
CA ALA A 25 0.37 -5.93 -5.26
C ALA A 25 -0.42 -6.42 -4.02
N ALA A 26 0.29 -6.76 -2.94
CA ALA A 26 -0.34 -7.20 -1.70
C ALA A 26 -1.12 -6.05 -1.01
N ALA A 27 -0.56 -4.85 -0.97
CA ALA A 27 -1.21 -3.66 -0.44
C ALA A 27 -2.50 -3.38 -1.22
N LYS A 28 -2.44 -3.39 -2.55
CA LYS A 28 -3.61 -3.22 -3.39
C LYS A 28 -4.68 -4.28 -3.13
N ALA A 29 -4.31 -5.56 -3.08
CA ALA A 29 -5.26 -6.64 -2.79
C ALA A 29 -5.95 -6.47 -1.43
N ALA A 30 -5.21 -6.09 -0.38
CA ALA A 30 -5.76 -5.85 0.94
C ALA A 30 -6.72 -4.64 0.97
N LEU A 31 -6.36 -3.54 0.30
CA LEU A 31 -7.21 -2.35 0.19
C LEU A 31 -8.48 -2.63 -0.63
N ASP A 32 -8.36 -3.42 -1.69
CA ASP A 32 -9.48 -3.87 -2.51
C ASP A 32 -10.43 -4.76 -1.71
N GLN A 33 -9.91 -5.68 -0.89
CA GLN A 33 -10.72 -6.53 0.01
C GLN A 33 -11.52 -5.70 1.04
N LEU A 34 -10.94 -4.61 1.52
CA LEU A 34 -11.64 -3.66 2.39
C LEU A 34 -12.59 -2.71 1.62
N GLY A 35 -12.63 -2.81 0.29
CA GLY A 35 -13.44 -1.95 -0.57
C GLY A 35 -13.09 -0.47 -0.42
N VAL A 36 -11.82 -0.14 -0.15
CA VAL A 36 -11.39 1.24 0.15
C VAL A 36 -11.65 2.15 -1.04
N GLY A 37 -11.48 1.67 -2.27
CA GLY A 37 -11.76 2.42 -3.50
C GLY A 37 -13.24 2.52 -3.85
N GLU A 38 -14.08 1.63 -3.31
CA GLU A 38 -15.49 1.54 -3.69
C GLU A 38 -16.37 2.65 -3.10
N SER A 39 -17.49 2.98 -3.73
CA SER A 39 -18.38 4.03 -3.21
C SER A 39 -19.08 3.61 -1.92
N LYS A 40 -19.40 2.32 -1.77
CA LYS A 40 -20.04 1.72 -0.60
C LYS A 40 -19.15 0.65 0.04
N PRO A 41 -19.21 0.46 1.37
CA PRO A 41 -18.55 -0.67 2.02
C PRO A 41 -19.22 -1.98 1.59
N PHE A 42 -18.45 -3.07 1.53
CA PHE A 42 -19.02 -4.39 1.29
C PHE A 42 -19.80 -4.91 2.50
N ASP A 43 -20.83 -5.71 2.23
CA ASP A 43 -21.77 -6.18 3.27
C ASP A 43 -21.12 -7.12 4.28
N TYR A 44 -20.13 -7.90 3.85
CA TYR A 44 -19.41 -8.85 4.70
C TYR A 44 -18.41 -8.20 5.68
N LEU A 45 -18.14 -6.90 5.56
CA LEU A 45 -17.19 -6.22 6.45
C LEU A 45 -17.79 -6.07 7.85
N SER A 46 -17.02 -6.50 8.84
CA SER A 46 -17.23 -6.22 10.26
C SER A 46 -17.16 -4.71 10.54
N GLU A 47 -17.63 -4.28 11.73
CA GLU A 47 -17.58 -2.87 12.09
C GLU A 47 -16.14 -2.34 12.23
N ASP A 48 -15.20 -3.18 12.68
CA ASP A 48 -13.79 -2.82 12.77
C ASP A 48 -13.15 -2.64 11.39
N GLU A 49 -13.48 -3.51 10.43
CA GLU A 49 -13.05 -3.37 9.04
C GLU A 49 -13.67 -2.13 8.39
N ARG A 50 -14.95 -1.84 8.66
CA ARG A 50 -15.61 -0.60 8.22
C ARG A 50 -14.94 0.64 8.81
N ASN A 51 -14.57 0.60 10.08
CA ASN A 51 -13.80 1.66 10.74
C ASN A 51 -12.43 1.86 10.09
N LEU A 52 -11.69 0.78 9.86
CA LEU A 52 -10.40 0.80 9.19
C LEU A 52 -10.53 1.39 7.78
N ARG A 53 -11.48 0.91 6.99
CA ARG A 53 -11.81 1.42 5.65
C ARG A 53 -12.06 2.93 5.67
N ARG A 54 -12.87 3.44 6.61
CA ARG A 54 -13.15 4.88 6.73
C ARG A 54 -11.86 5.69 6.95
N ARG A 55 -11.00 5.23 7.86
CA ARG A 55 -9.71 5.88 8.14
C ARG A 55 -8.78 5.85 6.93
N LEU A 56 -8.66 4.70 6.26
CA LEU A 56 -7.84 4.55 5.05
C LEU A 56 -8.31 5.48 3.92
N ARG A 57 -9.62 5.62 3.72
CA ARG A 57 -10.16 6.56 2.72
C ARG A 57 -9.83 8.01 3.05
N VAL A 58 -9.92 8.40 4.32
CA VAL A 58 -9.52 9.75 4.76
C VAL A 58 -8.04 9.96 4.49
N HIS A 59 -7.20 9.00 4.86
CA HIS A 59 -5.76 9.07 4.69
C HIS A 59 -5.36 9.17 3.20
N ALA A 60 -5.90 8.33 2.33
CA ALA A 60 -5.71 8.41 0.89
C ALA A 60 -6.01 9.81 0.33
N ARG A 61 -7.13 10.44 0.74
CA ARG A 61 -7.44 11.82 0.32
C ARG A 61 -6.46 12.86 0.86
N GLN A 62 -5.89 12.64 2.05
CA GLN A 62 -4.85 13.51 2.60
C GLN A 62 -3.54 13.37 1.82
N LEU A 63 -3.24 12.18 1.30
CA LEU A 63 -2.08 11.93 0.45
C LEU A 63 -2.25 12.51 -0.96
N GLY A 64 -3.49 12.69 -1.42
CA GLY A 64 -3.82 13.27 -2.72
C GLY A 64 -4.64 12.36 -3.64
N ASP A 65 -5.03 11.17 -3.18
CA ASP A 65 -5.93 10.30 -3.96
C ASP A 65 -7.31 10.96 -4.12
N GLU A 66 -7.72 11.15 -5.36
CA GLU A 66 -8.96 11.83 -5.71
C GLU A 66 -10.18 10.91 -5.54
N ARG A 67 -11.33 11.54 -5.27
CA ARG A 67 -12.65 10.89 -5.23
C ARG A 67 -13.51 11.44 -6.36
N ASP A 68 -14.06 10.54 -7.17
CA ASP A 68 -14.95 10.90 -8.26
C ASP A 68 -16.39 11.18 -7.78
N ASP A 69 -17.21 11.72 -8.68
CA ASP A 69 -18.62 12.03 -8.43
C ASP A 69 -19.46 10.77 -8.14
N SER A 70 -19.02 9.59 -8.61
CA SER A 70 -19.65 8.31 -8.29
C SER A 70 -19.36 7.84 -6.86
N GLY A 71 -18.46 8.53 -6.16
CA GLY A 71 -18.03 8.23 -4.81
C GLY A 71 -16.89 7.21 -4.73
N ARG A 72 -16.39 6.71 -5.85
CA ARG A 72 -15.20 5.87 -5.89
C ARG A 72 -13.96 6.73 -5.69
N GLN A 73 -12.91 6.13 -5.16
CA GLN A 73 -11.69 6.83 -4.81
C GLN A 73 -10.49 6.13 -5.44
N SER A 74 -9.56 6.92 -5.99
CA SER A 74 -8.24 6.43 -6.32
C SER A 74 -7.55 5.87 -5.08
N LEU A 75 -6.62 4.95 -5.29
CA LEU A 75 -5.80 4.35 -4.26
C LEU A 75 -4.32 4.31 -4.68
N GLU A 76 -3.96 5.04 -5.73
CA GLU A 76 -2.62 4.95 -6.32
C GLU A 76 -1.56 5.35 -5.29
N ILE A 77 -1.76 6.49 -4.64
CA ILE A 77 -0.80 7.02 -3.66
C ILE A 77 -0.86 6.20 -2.37
N LEU A 78 -2.06 5.82 -1.92
CA LEU A 78 -2.22 4.96 -0.73
C LEU A 78 -1.56 3.58 -0.91
N VAL A 79 -1.62 2.98 -2.09
CA VAL A 79 -0.97 1.69 -2.37
C VAL A 79 0.55 1.84 -2.25
N GLU A 80 1.13 2.89 -2.80
CA GLU A 80 2.57 3.14 -2.69
C GLU A 80 2.99 3.35 -1.24
N GLU A 81 2.26 4.15 -0.47
CA GLU A 81 2.55 4.42 0.95
C GLU A 81 2.47 3.13 1.81
N VAL A 82 1.37 2.36 1.67
CA VAL A 82 1.19 1.11 2.42
C VAL A 82 2.28 0.10 2.07
N ALA A 83 2.62 -0.02 0.78
CA ALA A 83 3.67 -0.91 0.33
C ALA A 83 5.04 -0.47 0.84
N TYR A 84 5.33 0.83 0.80
CA TYR A 84 6.59 1.40 1.29
C TYR A 84 6.78 1.11 2.77
N GLU A 85 5.79 1.39 3.61
CA GLU A 85 5.85 1.14 5.06
C GLU A 85 6.14 -0.34 5.38
N HIS A 86 5.40 -1.26 4.77
CA HIS A 86 5.55 -2.69 5.06
C HIS A 86 6.87 -3.25 4.54
N TRP A 87 7.28 -2.84 3.34
CA TRP A 87 8.54 -3.28 2.77
C TRP A 87 9.74 -2.69 3.52
N HIS A 88 9.69 -1.41 3.89
CA HIS A 88 10.74 -0.75 4.67
C HIS A 88 10.89 -1.40 6.05
N GLN A 89 9.77 -1.68 6.75
CA GLN A 89 9.80 -2.43 8.00
C GLN A 89 10.44 -3.82 7.84
N MET A 90 10.06 -4.56 6.80
CA MET A 90 10.60 -5.90 6.55
C MET A 90 12.12 -5.90 6.27
N LEU A 91 12.66 -4.86 5.64
CA LEU A 91 14.07 -4.80 5.25
C LEU A 91 14.98 -4.09 6.25
N PHE A 92 14.50 -3.08 6.95
CA PHE A 92 15.37 -2.14 7.66
C PHE A 92 15.05 -1.96 9.14
N ALA A 93 13.87 -2.37 9.62
CA ALA A 93 13.44 -2.17 11.00
C ALA A 93 13.67 -3.39 11.92
N ARG A 94 14.60 -4.28 11.56
CA ARG A 94 14.99 -5.45 12.38
C ARG A 94 16.23 -5.18 13.21
#